data_AF-A0A963N6X0-F1
#
_entry.id   AF-A0A963N6X0-F1
#
_cell.length_a   1.000
_cell.length_b   1.000
_cell.length_c   1.000
_cell.angle_alpha   90.00
_cell.angle_beta   90.00
_cell.angle_gamma   90.00
#
_symmetry.space_group_name_H-M   'P 1'
#
loop_
_entity.id
_entity.type
_entity.pdbx_description
1 polymer ?
#
loop_
_entity_poly.entity_id
_entity_poly.type
_entity_poly.pdbx_seq_one_letter_code
_entity_poly.pdbx_strand_id
1 'polypeptide(L)'
;AYNGLQHLAGCILTKVDEAASLASSLDVIIRHRLRLYYVSNGQRVPEDLHLPNRPYLLHRAFKDLPESSPHRLAGVEPGLMMASAAANVASAGGSQRG
;
A
#
# COMPACT_ATOMS: atom_id res chain seq x y z
N ALA A 1 6.89 -4.90 15.20
CA ALA A 1 8.13 -4.11 15.18
C ALA A 1 9.24 -4.95 14.53
N TYR A 2 9.94 -4.42 13.54
CA TYR A 2 10.92 -5.17 12.74
C TYR A 2 12.30 -5.27 13.44
N ASN A 3 12.33 -5.93 14.60
CA ASN A 3 13.48 -5.90 15.51
C ASN A 3 14.72 -6.66 14.99
N GLY A 4 14.58 -7.53 13.98
CA GLY A 4 15.68 -8.31 13.39
C GLY A 4 16.49 -7.61 12.29
N LEU A 5 16.10 -6.40 11.86
CA LEU A 5 16.70 -5.76 10.67
C LEU A 5 18.12 -5.18 10.91
N GLN A 6 18.60 -5.15 12.16
CA GLN A 6 19.87 -4.53 12.57
C GLN A 6 21.11 -5.21 11.95
N HIS A 7 20.98 -6.44 11.42
CA HIS A 7 22.08 -7.21 10.82
C HIS A 7 21.94 -7.41 9.30
N LEU A 8 21.06 -6.65 8.63
CA LEU A 8 20.92 -6.74 7.19
C LEU A 8 21.94 -5.87 6.46
N ALA A 9 22.56 -6.42 5.42
CA ALA A 9 23.47 -5.67 4.55
C ALA A 9 22.75 -4.60 3.70
N GLY A 10 21.43 -4.70 3.55
CA GLY A 10 20.59 -3.81 2.77
C GLY A 10 19.35 -4.53 2.23
N CYS A 11 18.76 -3.99 1.17
CA CYS A 11 17.56 -4.52 0.55
C CYS A 11 17.51 -4.28 -0.97
N ILE A 12 16.64 -5.02 -1.62
CA ILE A 12 16.19 -4.80 -3.00
C ILE A 12 14.68 -4.58 -2.92
N LEU A 13 14.19 -3.52 -3.55
CA LEU A 13 12.76 -3.18 -3.56
C LEU A 13 12.13 -3.65 -4.88
N THR A 14 11.31 -4.69 -4.86
CA THR A 14 10.72 -5.28 -6.06
C THR A 14 9.24 -4.93 -6.24
N LYS A 15 8.67 -5.26 -7.41
CA LYS A 15 7.26 -5.07 -7.77
C LYS A 15 6.76 -3.63 -7.57
N VAL A 16 7.61 -2.64 -7.85
CA VAL A 16 7.24 -1.23 -7.66
C VAL A 16 6.20 -0.73 -8.66
N ASP A 17 6.02 -1.47 -9.75
CA ASP A 17 4.99 -1.28 -10.75
C ASP A 17 3.59 -1.69 -10.25
N GLU A 18 3.51 -2.83 -9.55
CA GLU A 18 2.29 -3.39 -8.94
C GLU A 18 1.88 -2.66 -7.64
N ALA A 19 2.82 -2.01 -6.96
CA ALA A 19 2.58 -1.35 -5.69
C ALA A 19 1.70 -0.09 -5.83
N ALA A 20 0.61 -0.03 -5.05
CA ALA A 20 -0.28 1.13 -4.98
C ALA A 20 0.43 2.39 -4.43
N SER A 21 1.36 2.20 -3.49
CA SER A 21 2.27 3.25 -2.99
C SER A 21 3.57 2.61 -2.52
N LEU A 22 4.67 3.34 -2.64
CA LEU A 22 5.98 2.94 -2.10
C LEU A 22 6.26 3.52 -0.70
N ALA A 23 5.36 4.35 -0.15
CA ALA A 23 5.61 5.10 1.07
C ALA A 23 5.93 4.20 2.29
N SER A 24 5.16 3.13 2.51
CA SER A 24 5.36 2.22 3.63
C SER A 24 6.68 1.45 3.55
N SER A 25 7.03 0.93 2.37
CA SER A 25 8.29 0.22 2.15
C SER A 25 9.49 1.16 2.33
N LEU A 26 9.42 2.37 1.77
CA LEU A 26 10.48 3.38 1.92
C LEU A 26 10.63 3.84 3.38
N ASP A 27 9.52 3.97 4.11
CA ASP A 27 9.54 4.30 5.53
C ASP A 27 10.33 3.26 6.33
N VAL A 28 10.09 1.96 6.11
CA VAL A 28 10.86 0.88 6.76
C VAL A 28 12.35 0.95 6.38
N ILE A 29 12.64 1.12 5.09
CA ILE A 29 14.03 1.22 4.58
C ILE A 29 14.77 2.39 5.25
N ILE A 30 14.11 3.55 5.38
CA ILE A 30 14.68 4.75 5.99
C ILE A 30 14.85 4.55 7.51
N ARG A 31 13.81 4.09 8.21
CA ARG A 31 13.83 3.89 9.68
C ARG A 31 14.90 2.89 10.12
N HIS A 32 15.13 1.85 9.32
CA HIS A 32 16.15 0.84 9.59
C HIS A 32 17.48 1.10 8.88
N ARG A 33 17.63 2.26 8.22
CA ARG A 33 18.85 2.68 7.50
C ARG A 33 19.40 1.61 6.54
N LEU A 34 18.51 0.88 5.88
CA LEU A 34 18.89 -0.18 4.96
C LEU A 34 19.45 0.44 3.67
N ARG A 35 20.63 -0.03 3.23
CA ARG A 35 21.14 0.32 1.89
C ARG A 35 20.20 -0.30 0.85
N LEU A 36 19.61 0.54 0.00
CA LEU A 36 18.81 0.07 -1.14
C LEU A 36 19.75 -0.17 -2.33
N TYR A 37 19.91 -1.42 -2.76
CA TYR A 37 20.84 -1.78 -3.84
C TYR A 37 20.20 -1.69 -5.21
N TYR A 38 18.99 -2.23 -5.35
CA TYR A 38 18.26 -2.27 -6.61
C TYR A 38 16.76 -2.08 -6.39
N VAL A 39 16.09 -1.69 -7.47
CA VAL A 39 14.65 -1.57 -7.59
C VAL A 39 14.20 -2.39 -8.80
N SER A 40 13.14 -3.19 -8.67
CA SER A 40 12.56 -3.94 -9.78
C SER A 40 11.09 -3.61 -10.01
N ASN A 41 10.73 -3.41 -11.27
CA ASN A 41 9.41 -2.95 -11.76
C ASN A 41 8.84 -3.88 -12.86
N GLY A 42 9.26 -5.15 -12.88
CA GLY A 42 8.86 -6.11 -13.89
C GLY A 42 9.39 -7.51 -13.60
N GLN A 43 9.36 -8.39 -14.61
CA GLN A 43 9.63 -9.83 -14.47
C GLN A 43 10.97 -10.25 -15.07
N ARG A 44 11.60 -9.41 -15.90
CA ARG A 44 12.81 -9.76 -16.65
C ARG A 44 14.07 -9.22 -15.98
N VAL A 45 15.14 -10.02 -16.02
CA VAL A 45 16.47 -9.64 -15.52
C VAL A 45 17.46 -9.83 -16.66
N PRO A 46 18.25 -8.81 -17.05
CA PRO A 46 18.51 -7.56 -16.32
C PRO A 46 17.57 -6.38 -16.62
N GLU A 47 16.61 -6.54 -17.54
CA GLU A 47 15.90 -5.40 -18.14
C GLU A 47 15.04 -4.60 -17.14
N ASP A 48 14.41 -5.28 -16.17
CA ASP A 48 13.51 -4.68 -15.18
C ASP A 48 14.17 -4.55 -13.79
N LEU A 49 15.51 -4.59 -13.72
CA LEU A 49 16.29 -4.41 -12.48
C LEU A 49 17.15 -3.14 -12.59
N HIS A 50 16.85 -2.14 -11.76
CA HIS A 50 17.41 -0.80 -11.87
C HIS A 50 18.12 -0.35 -10.60
N LEU A 51 19.09 0.55 -10.76
CA LEU A 51 19.63 1.27 -9.61
C LEU A 51 18.56 2.21 -9.02
N PRO A 52 18.60 2.50 -7.70
CA PRO A 52 17.60 3.32 -7.07
C PRO A 52 17.63 4.77 -7.56
N ASN A 53 16.52 5.23 -8.12
CA ASN A 53 16.35 6.61 -8.57
C ASN A 53 15.51 7.39 -7.53
N ARG A 54 16.15 8.32 -6.80
CA ARG A 54 15.49 9.05 -5.70
C ARG A 54 14.28 9.88 -6.18
N PRO A 55 14.36 10.71 -7.24
CA PRO A 55 13.19 11.41 -7.77
C PRO A 55 12.02 10.48 -8.09
N TYR A 56 12.29 9.36 -8.76
CA TYR A 56 11.26 8.37 -9.12
C TYR A 56 10.60 7.76 -7.88
N LEU A 57 11.40 7.33 -6.89
CA LEU A 57 10.90 6.72 -5.66
C LEU A 57 10.06 7.70 -4.84
N LEU A 58 10.49 8.95 -4.71
CA LEU A 58 9.73 9.99 -4.01
C LEU A 58 8.42 10.32 -4.73
N HIS A 59 8.46 10.46 -6.06
CA HIS A 59 7.26 10.68 -6.84
C HIS A 59 6.25 9.52 -6.67
N ARG A 60 6.69 8.26 -6.72
CA ARG A 60 5.84 7.09 -6.47
C ARG A 60 5.33 7.00 -5.02
N ALA A 61 6.10 7.48 -4.05
CA ALA A 61 5.71 7.47 -2.64
C ALA A 61 4.60 8.48 -2.33
N PHE A 62 4.71 9.68 -2.92
CA PHE A 62 3.79 10.79 -2.69
C PHE A 62 2.69 10.93 -3.75
N LYS A 63 2.64 10.03 -4.73
CA LYS A 63 1.56 10.03 -5.72
C LYS A 63 0.25 9.73 -5.02
N ASP A 64 -0.69 10.67 -5.11
CA ASP A 64 -2.04 10.47 -4.60
C ASP A 64 -2.69 9.26 -5.27
N LEU A 65 -3.32 8.42 -4.45
CA LEU A 65 -4.18 7.36 -4.97
C LEU A 65 -5.43 7.99 -5.58
N PRO A 66 -5.94 7.50 -6.71
CA PRO A 66 -7.21 7.97 -7.28
C PRO A 66 -8.40 7.91 -6.30
N GLU A 67 -9.43 8.74 -6.51
CA GLU A 67 -10.68 8.76 -5.71
C GLU A 67 -11.33 7.38 -5.58
N SER A 68 -11.31 6.62 -6.67
CA SER A 68 -11.86 5.28 -6.75
C SER A 68 -10.93 4.18 -6.24
N SER A 69 -9.73 4.51 -5.74
CA SER A 69 -8.76 3.49 -5.37
C SER A 69 -9.20 2.71 -4.13
N PRO A 70 -9.23 1.36 -4.17
CA PRO A 70 -9.56 0.53 -3.01
C PRO A 70 -8.63 0.74 -1.81
N HIS A 71 -7.42 1.28 -2.04
CA HIS A 71 -6.41 1.51 -1.00
C HIS A 71 -6.45 2.94 -0.44
N ARG A 72 -7.37 3.80 -0.91
CA ARG A 72 -7.56 5.14 -0.35
C ARG A 72 -8.38 5.05 0.93
N LEU A 73 -7.90 5.70 1.99
CA LEU A 73 -8.64 5.79 3.25
C LEU A 73 -9.84 6.75 3.08
N ALA A 74 -11.05 6.21 2.92
CA ALA A 74 -12.27 7.00 2.72
C ALA A 74 -12.83 7.63 4.03
N GLY A 75 -12.11 7.55 5.15
CA GLY A 75 -12.55 8.05 6.46
C GLY A 75 -13.70 7.26 7.11
N VAL A 76 -14.50 6.53 6.32
CA VAL A 76 -15.52 5.60 6.79
C VAL A 76 -14.93 4.19 6.80
N GLU A 77 -14.89 3.57 7.97
CA GLU A 77 -14.43 2.18 8.09
C GLU A 77 -15.30 1.26 7.22
N PRO A 78 -14.72 0.34 6.44
CA PRO A 78 -15.50 -0.63 5.66
C PRO A 78 -16.50 -1.41 6.50
N GLY A 79 -16.17 -1.68 7.77
CA GLY A 79 -17.09 -2.31 8.74
C GLY A 79 -18.28 -1.41 9.09
N LEU A 80 -18.08 -0.10 9.21
CA LEU A 80 -19.15 0.86 9.50
C LEU A 80 -20.09 1.04 8.30
N MET A 81 -19.54 1.07 7.07
CA MET A 81 -20.33 1.05 5.84
C MET A 81 -21.24 -0.19 5.78
N MET A 82 -20.68 -1.37 6.02
CA MET A 82 -21.43 -2.63 6.02
C MET A 82 -22.46 -2.69 7.15
N ALA A 83 -22.13 -2.20 8.36
CA ALA A 83 -23.06 -2.14 9.48
C ALA A 83 -24.25 -1.21 9.20
N SER A 84 -24.00 -0.04 8.59
CA SER A 84 -25.07 0.89 8.20
C SER A 84 -25.97 0.32 7.11
N ALA A 85 -25.40 -0.39 6.13
CA ALA A 85 -26.16 -1.08 5.09
C ALA A 85 -27.03 -2.21 5.68
N ALA A 86 -26.47 -3.04 6.57
CA ALA A 86 -27.20 -4.10 7.25
C ALA A 86 -28.33 -3.57 8.15
N ALA A 87 -28.09 -2.47 8.87
CA ALA A 87 -29.10 -1.80 9.68
C ALA A 87 -30.26 -1.25 8.82
N ASN A 88 -29.96 -0.68 7.65
CA ASN A 88 -30.97 -0.20 6.72
C ASN A 88 -31.81 -1.36 6.15
N VAL A 89 -31.19 -2.50 5.82
CA VAL A 89 -31.91 -3.70 5.35
C VAL A 89 -32.81 -4.28 6.45
N ALA A 90 -32.36 -4.31 7.71
CA ALA A 90 -33.16 -4.78 8.84
C ALA A 90 -34.39 -3.87 9.10
N SER A 91 -34.25 -2.56 8.93
CA SER A 91 -35.37 -1.61 9.09
C SER A 91 -36.45 -1.74 8.00
N ALA A 92 -36.07 -2.14 6.78
CA ALA A 92 -36.99 -2.27 5.66
C ALA A 92 -37.87 -3.54 5.72
N GLY A 93 -37.49 -4.56 6.51
CA GLY A 93 -38.22 -5.82 6.65
C GLY A 93 -39.32 -5.84 7.72
N GLY A 94 -39.51 -4.73 8.46
CA GLY A 94 -40.38 -4.70 9.65
C GLY A 94 -41.85 -4.33 9.42
N SER A 95 -42.27 -3.97 8.19
CA SER A 95 -43.61 -3.45 7.93
C SER A 95 -44.39 -4.32 6.95
N GLN A 96 -44.79 -5.53 7.35
CA GLN A 96 -45.96 -6.24 6.83
C GLN A 96 -46.18 -7.57 7.56
N ARG A 97 -46.85 -7.53 8.72
CA ARG A 97 -47.66 -8.64 9.25
C ARG A 97 -48.86 -8.06 9.99
N GLY A 98 -49.93 -7.84 9.24
CA GLY A 98 -51.30 -7.64 9.71
C GLY A 98 -52.17 -8.68 9.04
#